data_AF-A0A3B6IY79-F1
#
_entry.id   AF-A0A3B6IY79-F1
#
_cell.length_a   1.000
_cell.length_b   1.000
_cell.length_c   1.000
_cell.angle_alpha   90.00
_cell.angle_beta   90.00
_cell.angle_gamma   90.00
#
_symmetry.space_group_name_H-M   'P 1'
#
loop_
_entity.id
_entity.type
_entity.pdbx_description
1 polymer ?
#
loop_
_entity_poly.entity_id
_entity_poly.type
_entity_poly.pdbx_seq_one_letter_code
_entity_poly.pdbx_strand_id
1 'polypeptide(L)'
;MDECKKWNLVWVGKNKVAPLEPHEMEFLLGFPKDHTRGVGKTQRYKSLGNSFQVDTVAYHLSVLRRMFPNGVRVLSLFTGIGGGEVALHKLGIHMRVVVSVEIGEANRRILRGWWDQTQTGTLFEIPNVKSLTDERVASFVSRFGGFDLVIGGSPCNNLAGSNRHHRDGLEGKHSALFYDYVRILNFVKSAMGTQFIVC
;
A
#
# COMPACT_ATOMS: atom_id res chain seq x y z
N MET A 1 -7.94 3.43 -31.94
CA MET A 1 -6.85 3.92 -31.05
C MET A 1 -7.38 4.35 -29.69
N ASP A 2 -8.49 5.09 -29.62
CA ASP A 2 -9.00 5.62 -28.34
C ASP A 2 -9.44 4.53 -27.35
N GLU A 3 -10.05 3.45 -27.83
CA GLU A 3 -10.39 2.30 -26.99
C GLU A 3 -9.15 1.59 -26.43
N CYS A 4 -8.09 1.43 -27.24
CA CYS A 4 -6.85 0.82 -26.77
C CYS A 4 -6.21 1.65 -25.66
N LYS A 5 -6.21 2.99 -25.80
CA LYS A 5 -5.72 3.90 -24.75
C LYS A 5 -6.60 3.88 -23.51
N LYS A 6 -7.93 3.81 -23.67
CA LYS A 6 -8.88 3.79 -22.55
C LYS A 6 -8.74 2.53 -21.69
N TRP A 7 -8.52 1.39 -22.32
CA TRP A 7 -8.49 0.08 -21.66
C TRP A 7 -7.08 -0.52 -21.52
N ASN A 8 -6.04 0.24 -21.85
CA ASN A 8 -4.65 -0.22 -21.87
C ASN A 8 -4.47 -1.54 -22.64
N LEU A 9 -5.07 -1.64 -23.83
CA LEU A 9 -4.98 -2.84 -24.67
C LEU A 9 -3.64 -2.88 -25.39
N VAL A 10 -3.04 -4.07 -25.45
CA VAL A 10 -1.79 -4.35 -26.14
C VAL A 10 -2.05 -5.20 -27.39
N TRP A 11 -1.25 -5.01 -28.42
CA TRP A 11 -1.31 -5.82 -29.65
C TRP A 11 -0.67 -7.17 -29.41
N VAL A 12 -1.43 -8.25 -29.61
CA VAL A 12 -1.00 -9.64 -29.39
C VAL A 12 -0.92 -10.45 -30.68
N GLY A 13 -1.26 -9.84 -31.81
CA GLY A 13 -1.18 -10.47 -33.13
C GLY A 13 -1.78 -9.60 -34.23
N LYS A 14 -1.72 -10.08 -35.48
CA LYS A 14 -2.31 -9.38 -36.63
C LYS A 14 -3.79 -9.12 -36.37
N ASN A 15 -4.16 -7.84 -36.30
CA ASN A 15 -5.52 -7.37 -36.02
C ASN A 15 -6.11 -7.86 -34.69
N LYS A 16 -5.28 -8.17 -33.69
CA LYS A 16 -5.71 -8.67 -32.37
C LYS A 16 -5.12 -7.83 -31.25
N VAL A 17 -5.99 -7.41 -30.33
CA VAL A 17 -5.61 -6.73 -29.09
C VAL A 17 -6.17 -7.49 -27.88
N ALA A 18 -5.47 -7.41 -26.75
CA ALA A 18 -5.88 -8.02 -25.48
C ALA A 18 -5.57 -7.06 -24.32
N PRO A 19 -6.31 -7.16 -23.20
CA PRO A 19 -5.90 -6.50 -21.96
C PRO A 19 -4.60 -7.12 -21.42
N LEU A 20 -3.89 -6.35 -20.60
CA LEU A 20 -2.76 -6.89 -19.85
C LEU A 20 -3.21 -8.05 -18.94
N GLU A 21 -2.45 -9.12 -18.90
CA GLU A 21 -2.63 -10.20 -17.93
C GLU A 21 -2.12 -9.77 -16.54
N PRO A 22 -2.61 -10.36 -15.43
CA PRO A 22 -2.26 -9.89 -14.08
C PRO A 22 -0.75 -9.94 -13.78
N HIS A 23 -0.03 -10.91 -14.33
CA HIS A 23 1.42 -11.02 -14.13
C HIS A 23 2.21 -9.95 -14.90
N GLU A 24 1.68 -9.46 -16.02
CA GLU A 24 2.25 -8.32 -16.75
C GLU A 24 2.03 -7.02 -15.97
N MET A 25 0.86 -6.86 -15.34
CA MET A 25 0.60 -5.74 -14.44
C MET A 25 1.49 -5.76 -13.20
N GLU A 26 1.69 -6.93 -12.57
CA GLU A 26 2.64 -7.10 -11.46
C GLU A 26 4.03 -6.61 -11.87
N PHE A 27 4.51 -7.04 -13.05
CA PHE A 27 5.80 -6.61 -13.57
C PHE A 27 5.87 -5.09 -13.80
N LEU A 28 4.88 -4.49 -14.46
CA LEU A 28 4.84 -3.05 -14.74
C LEU A 28 4.77 -2.20 -13.46
N LEU A 29 4.06 -2.68 -12.44
CA LEU A 29 3.95 -2.02 -11.14
C LEU A 29 5.15 -2.28 -10.22
N GLY A 30 6.08 -3.14 -10.64
CA GLY A 30 7.28 -3.47 -9.89
C GLY A 30 7.06 -4.48 -8.75
N PHE A 31 5.97 -5.23 -8.74
CA PHE A 31 5.78 -6.33 -7.80
C PHE A 31 6.56 -7.58 -8.22
N PRO A 32 6.87 -8.50 -7.29
CA PRO A 32 7.37 -9.82 -7.62
C PRO A 32 6.43 -10.56 -8.57
N LYS A 33 6.97 -11.44 -9.41
CA LYS A 33 6.16 -12.31 -10.26
C LYS A 33 5.23 -13.16 -9.39
N ASP A 34 3.97 -13.27 -9.79
CA ASP A 34 2.95 -14.05 -9.09
C ASP A 34 2.59 -13.52 -7.69
N HIS A 35 2.92 -12.27 -7.36
CA HIS A 35 2.63 -11.64 -6.06
C HIS A 35 1.16 -11.75 -5.64
N THR A 36 0.23 -11.61 -6.59
CA THR A 36 -1.22 -11.69 -6.32
C THR A 36 -1.83 -13.05 -6.67
N ARG A 37 -1.00 -14.07 -6.93
CA ARG A 37 -1.48 -15.43 -7.24
C ARG A 37 -2.19 -16.04 -6.03
N GLY A 38 -3.20 -16.87 -6.29
CA GLY A 38 -4.05 -17.48 -5.25
C GLY A 38 -5.32 -16.69 -4.93
N VAL A 39 -5.48 -15.50 -5.51
CA VAL A 39 -6.71 -14.71 -5.46
C VAL A 39 -7.41 -14.75 -6.83
N GLY A 40 -8.74 -14.67 -6.85
CA GLY A 40 -9.54 -14.71 -8.08
C GLY A 40 -9.16 -13.60 -9.09
N LYS A 41 -9.24 -13.90 -10.40
CA LYS A 41 -8.73 -13.02 -11.49
C LYS A 41 -9.23 -11.58 -11.38
N THR A 42 -10.53 -11.37 -11.17
CA THR A 42 -11.12 -10.02 -11.02
C THR A 42 -10.53 -9.26 -9.84
N GLN A 43 -10.31 -9.95 -8.71
CA GLN A 43 -9.76 -9.33 -7.52
C GLN A 43 -8.27 -9.01 -7.70
N ARG A 44 -7.50 -9.82 -8.44
CA ARG A 44 -6.10 -9.48 -8.82
C ARG A 44 -6.04 -8.14 -9.56
N TYR A 45 -6.87 -7.97 -10.60
CA TYR A 45 -6.94 -6.71 -11.34
C TYR A 45 -7.31 -5.52 -10.45
N LYS A 46 -8.31 -5.69 -9.59
CA LYS A 46 -8.74 -4.65 -8.65
C LYS A 46 -7.61 -4.26 -7.68
N SER A 47 -6.92 -5.24 -7.12
CA SER A 47 -5.84 -5.02 -6.17
C SER A 47 -4.62 -4.36 -6.82
N LEU A 48 -4.22 -4.81 -8.01
CA LEU A 48 -3.11 -4.22 -8.77
C LEU A 48 -3.44 -2.80 -9.25
N GLY A 49 -4.64 -2.58 -9.79
CA GLY A 49 -5.07 -1.28 -10.31
C GLY A 49 -5.16 -0.16 -9.25
N ASN A 50 -5.23 -0.52 -7.96
CA ASN A 50 -5.26 0.42 -6.84
C ASN A 50 -3.98 0.37 -5.98
N SER A 51 -2.91 -0.25 -6.48
CA SER A 51 -1.65 -0.38 -5.75
C SER A 51 -0.66 0.71 -6.12
N PHE A 52 0.39 0.87 -5.31
CA PHE A 52 1.52 1.71 -5.65
C PHE A 52 2.29 1.17 -6.85
N GLN A 53 2.87 2.09 -7.63
CA GLN A 53 4.01 1.75 -8.48
C GLN A 53 5.25 1.65 -7.58
N VAL A 54 5.74 0.43 -7.38
CA VAL A 54 6.75 0.08 -6.36
C VAL A 54 8.04 0.84 -6.56
N ASP A 55 8.52 0.99 -7.80
CA ASP A 55 9.84 1.59 -8.06
C ASP A 55 9.85 3.11 -7.80
N THR A 56 8.72 3.78 -8.03
CA THR A 56 8.51 5.20 -7.73
C THR A 56 8.51 5.42 -6.22
N VAL A 57 7.78 4.59 -5.47
CA VAL A 57 7.80 4.62 -4.01
C VAL A 57 9.19 4.30 -3.47
N ALA A 58 9.87 3.29 -4.04
CA ALA A 58 11.23 2.93 -3.66
C ALA A 58 12.22 4.09 -3.89
N TYR A 59 12.06 4.85 -4.97
CA TYR A 59 12.89 6.03 -5.20
C TYR A 59 12.77 7.05 -4.05
N HIS A 60 11.53 7.38 -3.64
CA HIS A 60 11.29 8.30 -2.52
C HIS A 60 11.77 7.75 -1.17
N LEU A 61 11.60 6.45 -0.92
CA LEU A 61 12.02 5.80 0.33
C LEU A 61 13.52 5.48 0.38
N SER A 62 14.27 5.63 -0.73
CA SER A 62 15.69 5.27 -0.82
C SER A 62 16.56 6.01 0.21
N VAL A 63 16.20 7.24 0.58
CA VAL A 63 16.90 8.04 1.59
C VAL A 63 16.91 7.38 2.96
N LEU A 64 15.88 6.58 3.28
CA LEU A 64 15.74 5.90 4.57
C LEU A 64 16.83 4.86 4.78
N ARG A 65 17.38 4.27 3.72
CA ARG A 65 18.41 3.24 3.80
C ARG A 65 19.65 3.70 4.57
N ARG A 66 20.06 4.96 4.38
CA ARG A 66 21.20 5.54 5.12
C ARG A 66 20.82 6.03 6.51
N MET A 67 19.59 6.50 6.68
CA MET A 67 19.09 7.04 7.96
C MET A 67 18.82 5.95 9.00
N PHE A 68 18.40 4.76 8.56
CA PHE A 68 18.01 3.66 9.42
C PHE A 68 18.76 2.37 9.07
N PRO A 69 20.09 2.29 9.37
CA PRO A 69 20.91 1.13 9.02
C PRO A 69 20.46 -0.16 9.72
N ASN A 70 19.79 -0.04 10.87
CA ASN A 70 19.26 -1.17 11.64
C ASN A 70 17.80 -1.51 11.29
N GLY A 71 17.27 -0.93 10.21
CA GLY A 71 15.90 -1.13 9.78
C GLY A 71 14.88 -0.20 10.42
N VAL A 72 13.63 -0.31 9.96
CA VAL A 72 12.53 0.61 10.25
C VAL A 72 11.35 -0.08 10.92
N ARG A 73 10.58 0.69 11.69
CA ARG A 73 9.25 0.36 12.21
C ARG A 73 8.23 1.16 11.42
N VAL A 74 7.27 0.49 10.80
CA VAL A 74 6.36 1.10 9.83
C VAL A 74 4.92 1.04 10.32
N LEU A 75 4.21 2.16 10.22
CA LEU A 75 2.76 2.21 10.26
C LEU A 75 2.25 2.42 8.83
N SER A 76 1.61 1.40 8.27
CA SER A 76 1.15 1.37 6.88
C SER A 76 -0.37 1.46 6.87
N LEU A 77 -0.91 2.59 6.41
CA LEU A 77 -2.35 2.86 6.36
C LEU A 77 -2.88 2.64 4.94
N PHE A 78 -3.99 1.91 4.80
CA PHE A 78 -4.54 1.52 3.50
C PHE A 78 -3.50 0.76 2.66
N THR A 79 -2.90 -0.26 3.28
CA THR A 79 -1.71 -0.96 2.76
C THR A 79 -1.93 -1.63 1.39
N GLY A 80 -3.17 -2.00 1.06
CA GLY A 80 -3.46 -2.76 -0.15
C GLY A 80 -2.66 -4.06 -0.18
N ILE A 81 -1.98 -4.32 -1.29
CA ILE A 81 -1.17 -5.53 -1.50
C ILE A 81 0.30 -5.37 -1.06
N GLY A 82 0.62 -4.36 -0.25
CA GLY A 82 1.95 -4.21 0.33
C GLY A 82 2.97 -3.46 -0.52
N GLY A 83 2.53 -2.50 -1.35
CA GLY A 83 3.42 -1.80 -2.28
C GLY A 83 4.58 -1.06 -1.59
N GLY A 84 4.33 -0.48 -0.41
CA GLY A 84 5.36 0.21 0.38
C GLY A 84 6.36 -0.77 1.00
N GLU A 85 5.87 -1.89 1.51
CA GLU A 85 6.65 -2.96 2.13
C GLU A 85 7.54 -3.66 1.09
N VAL A 86 6.99 -3.94 -0.10
CA VAL A 86 7.76 -4.46 -1.24
C VAL A 86 8.84 -3.46 -1.66
N ALA A 87 8.54 -2.16 -1.68
CA ALA A 87 9.53 -1.13 -1.99
C ALA A 87 10.67 -1.09 -0.96
N LEU A 88 10.35 -1.11 0.35
CA LEU A 88 11.35 -1.17 1.42
C LEU A 88 12.23 -2.41 1.33
N HIS A 89 11.62 -3.57 1.07
CA HIS A 89 12.33 -4.83 0.88
C HIS A 89 13.31 -4.76 -0.31
N LYS A 90 12.86 -4.24 -1.47
CA LYS A 90 13.75 -4.05 -2.65
C LYS A 90 14.93 -3.14 -2.36
N LEU A 91 14.76 -2.13 -1.50
CA LEU A 91 15.84 -1.24 -1.07
C LEU A 91 16.81 -1.89 -0.08
N GLY A 92 16.53 -3.12 0.38
CA GLY A 92 17.31 -3.79 1.42
C GLY A 92 17.12 -3.17 2.81
N ILE A 93 16.02 -2.44 3.03
CA ILE A 93 15.71 -1.85 4.33
C ILE A 93 14.96 -2.91 5.14
N HIS A 94 15.59 -3.37 6.21
CA HIS A 94 14.97 -4.34 7.10
C HIS A 94 13.75 -3.74 7.80
N MET A 95 12.59 -4.40 7.68
CA MET A 95 11.38 -4.00 8.39
C MET A 95 11.30 -4.77 9.70
N ARG A 96 11.62 -4.11 10.82
CA ARG A 96 11.62 -4.73 12.16
C ARG A 96 10.19 -5.05 12.60
N VAL A 97 9.31 -4.07 12.43
CA VAL A 97 7.88 -4.17 12.76
C VAL A 97 7.08 -3.43 11.69
N VAL A 98 6.00 -4.04 11.22
CA VAL A 98 5.01 -3.39 10.37
C VAL A 98 3.64 -3.53 11.01
N VAL A 99 2.96 -2.41 11.23
CA VAL A 99 1.54 -2.37 11.56
C VAL A 99 0.80 -1.96 10.30
N SER A 100 0.13 -2.90 9.64
CA SER A 100 -0.60 -2.67 8.39
C SER A 100 -2.11 -2.56 8.63
N VAL A 101 -2.75 -1.57 8.03
CA VAL A 101 -4.19 -1.35 8.10
C VAL A 101 -4.80 -1.52 6.73
N GLU A 102 -5.56 -2.59 6.53
CA GLU A 102 -6.14 -2.93 5.23
C GLU A 102 -7.51 -3.58 5.40
N ILE A 103 -8.52 -3.08 4.70
CA ILE A 103 -9.91 -3.57 4.80
C ILE A 103 -10.20 -4.82 3.97
N GLY A 104 -9.55 -4.95 2.81
CA GLY A 104 -9.70 -6.07 1.91
C GLY A 104 -9.01 -7.32 2.44
N GLU A 105 -9.78 -8.37 2.73
CA GLU A 105 -9.21 -9.64 3.19
C GLU A 105 -8.28 -10.28 2.16
N ALA A 106 -8.62 -10.20 0.87
CA ALA A 106 -7.76 -10.70 -0.19
C ALA A 106 -6.39 -9.98 -0.23
N ASN A 107 -6.40 -8.66 -0.02
CA ASN A 107 -5.19 -7.84 0.03
C ASN A 107 -4.31 -8.21 1.22
N ARG A 108 -4.92 -8.37 2.40
CA ARG A 108 -4.25 -8.87 3.61
C ARG A 108 -3.62 -10.24 3.40
N ARG A 109 -4.34 -11.18 2.78
CA ARG A 109 -3.81 -12.51 2.45
C ARG A 109 -2.62 -12.44 1.48
N ILE A 110 -2.65 -11.54 0.49
CA ILE A 110 -1.53 -11.32 -0.43
C ILE A 110 -0.31 -10.80 0.32
N LEU A 111 -0.47 -9.73 1.12
CA LEU A 111 0.63 -9.18 1.92
C LEU A 111 1.20 -10.23 2.87
N ARG A 112 0.35 -10.95 3.60
CA ARG A 112 0.78 -12.00 4.53
C ARG A 112 1.53 -13.11 3.82
N GLY A 113 1.01 -13.60 2.69
CA GLY A 113 1.67 -14.63 1.89
C GLY A 113 3.06 -14.21 1.43
N TRP A 114 3.23 -12.96 1.00
CA TRP A 114 4.54 -12.40 0.67
C TRP A 114 5.43 -12.20 1.91
N TRP A 115 4.87 -11.74 3.02
CA TRP A 115 5.57 -11.49 4.28
C TRP A 115 6.23 -12.77 4.79
N ASP A 116 5.46 -13.84 4.90
CA ASP A 116 5.91 -15.14 5.43
C ASP A 116 7.05 -15.76 4.60
N GLN A 117 7.15 -15.40 3.32
CA GLN A 117 8.20 -15.89 2.42
C GLN A 117 9.48 -15.04 2.43
N THR A 118 9.40 -13.77 2.85
CA THR A 118 10.46 -12.79 2.56
C THR A 118 10.98 -12.03 3.78
N GLN A 119 10.21 -11.97 4.87
CA GLN A 119 10.52 -11.12 6.02
C GLN A 119 10.80 -11.93 7.28
N THR A 120 11.68 -11.38 8.12
CA THR A 120 12.02 -11.92 9.45
C THR A 120 11.49 -11.06 10.61
N GLY A 121 10.95 -9.88 10.31
CA GLY A 121 10.34 -8.99 11.29
C GLY A 121 8.93 -9.43 11.69
N THR A 122 8.26 -8.58 12.47
CA THR A 122 6.88 -8.84 12.91
C THR A 122 5.85 -8.03 12.12
N LEU A 123 4.81 -8.70 11.62
CA LEU A 123 3.65 -8.09 10.98
C LEU A 123 2.43 -8.10 11.92
N PHE A 124 1.81 -6.93 12.10
CA PHE A 124 0.54 -6.77 12.80
C PHE A 124 -0.51 -6.25 11.82
N GLU A 125 -1.55 -7.04 11.58
CA GLU A 125 -2.62 -6.67 10.66
C GLU A 125 -3.86 -6.16 11.39
N ILE A 126 -4.35 -5.01 10.93
CA ILE A 126 -5.53 -4.33 11.44
C ILE A 126 -6.57 -4.27 10.32
N PRO A 127 -7.71 -4.99 10.43
CA PRO A 127 -8.69 -5.08 9.35
C PRO A 127 -9.45 -3.78 9.06
N ASN A 128 -9.44 -2.80 9.97
CA ASN A 128 -10.22 -1.58 9.79
C ASN A 128 -9.53 -0.41 10.48
N VAL A 129 -9.36 0.70 9.75
CA VAL A 129 -8.77 1.93 10.28
C VAL A 129 -9.52 2.47 11.49
N LYS A 130 -10.84 2.26 11.57
CA LYS A 130 -11.66 2.65 12.73
C LYS A 130 -11.30 1.88 14.00
N SER A 131 -10.70 0.70 13.86
CA SER A 131 -10.21 -0.09 15.00
C SER A 131 -8.81 0.32 15.47
N LEU A 132 -8.17 1.27 14.77
CA LEU A 132 -6.94 1.92 15.17
C LEU A 132 -7.29 3.23 15.89
N THR A 133 -7.74 3.07 17.14
CA THR A 133 -8.01 4.19 18.05
C THR A 133 -6.70 4.78 18.56
N ASP A 134 -6.78 5.97 19.13
CA ASP A 134 -5.63 6.71 19.67
C ASP A 134 -4.93 5.90 20.78
N GLU A 135 -5.68 5.21 21.65
CA GLU A 135 -5.12 4.32 22.69
C GLU A 135 -4.36 3.15 22.08
N ARG A 136 -4.86 2.59 20.98
CA ARG A 136 -4.21 1.47 20.29
C ARG A 136 -2.94 1.94 19.60
N VAL A 137 -2.94 3.13 19.00
CA VAL A 137 -1.72 3.75 18.45
C VAL A 137 -0.71 4.00 19.57
N ALA A 138 -1.14 4.57 20.70
CA ALA A 138 -0.28 4.82 21.86
C ALA A 138 0.33 3.51 22.41
N SER A 139 -0.46 2.43 22.46
CA SER A 139 0.02 1.10 22.85
C SER A 139 1.13 0.60 21.93
N PHE A 140 0.99 0.75 20.61
CA PHE A 140 2.05 0.38 19.67
C PHE A 140 3.28 1.29 19.79
N VAL A 141 3.09 2.60 19.95
CA VAL A 141 4.20 3.55 20.15
C VAL A 141 4.98 3.18 21.41
N SER A 142 4.30 2.92 22.53
CA SER A 142 4.94 2.49 23.77
C SER A 142 5.65 1.14 23.62
N ARG A 143 4.99 0.15 22.99
CA ARG A 143 5.53 -1.21 22.81
C ARG A 143 6.77 -1.25 21.92
N PHE A 144 6.79 -0.47 20.85
CA PHE A 144 7.86 -0.54 19.84
C PHE A 144 8.87 0.60 19.95
N GLY A 145 8.63 1.59 20.82
CA GLY A 145 9.41 2.83 20.90
C GLY A 145 9.15 3.78 19.72
N GLY A 146 7.94 3.75 19.15
CA GLY A 146 7.51 4.58 18.02
C GLY A 146 7.63 3.93 16.63
N PHE A 147 7.25 4.70 15.60
CA PHE A 147 7.36 4.38 14.18
C PHE A 147 8.36 5.30 13.47
N ASP A 148 9.22 4.73 12.65
CA ASP A 148 10.21 5.48 11.86
C ASP A 148 9.58 6.03 10.55
N LEU A 149 8.57 5.32 10.04
CA LEU A 149 7.84 5.66 8.81
C LEU A 149 6.34 5.48 9.03
N VAL A 150 5.56 6.50 8.68
CA VAL A 150 4.12 6.39 8.45
C VAL A 150 3.88 6.54 6.96
N ILE A 151 3.31 5.52 6.32
CA ILE A 151 3.02 5.53 4.89
C ILE A 151 1.55 5.21 4.67
N GLY A 152 0.91 5.80 3.65
CA GLY A 152 -0.40 5.31 3.26
C GLY A 152 -0.84 5.57 1.83
N GLY A 153 -1.58 4.60 1.29
CA GLY A 153 -2.25 4.75 0.00
C GLY A 153 -3.47 5.65 0.10
N SER A 154 -3.83 6.32 -0.99
CA SER A 154 -5.10 7.04 -1.03
C SER A 154 -6.26 6.04 -0.90
N PRO A 155 -7.19 6.21 0.06
CA PRO A 155 -8.36 5.33 0.22
C PRO A 155 -9.42 5.48 -0.89
N CYS A 156 -9.12 6.21 -1.97
CA CYS A 156 -10.05 6.54 -3.05
C CYS A 156 -10.04 5.50 -4.18
N ASN A 157 -10.81 4.43 -4.01
CA ASN A 157 -11.15 3.47 -5.08
C ASN A 157 -11.79 4.11 -6.34
N ASN A 158 -12.24 5.38 -6.28
CA ASN A 158 -12.97 6.04 -7.38
C ASN A 158 -12.13 7.01 -8.24
N LEU A 159 -10.87 7.29 -7.90
CA LEU A 159 -10.00 8.13 -8.74
C LEU A 159 -9.21 7.33 -9.79
N ALA A 160 -8.98 6.04 -9.56
CA ALA A 160 -8.25 5.16 -10.46
C ALA A 160 -9.22 4.30 -11.30
N GLY A 161 -9.72 4.86 -12.41
CA GLY A 161 -10.31 4.08 -13.51
C GLY A 161 -11.83 3.90 -13.49
N SER A 162 -12.47 4.32 -14.59
CA SER A 162 -13.87 4.14 -15.02
C SER A 162 -14.98 5.07 -14.49
N ASN A 163 -14.83 5.79 -13.38
CA ASN A 163 -15.83 6.78 -12.93
C ASN A 163 -15.35 8.24 -13.07
N ARG A 164 -14.88 8.64 -14.28
CA ARG A 164 -14.53 10.05 -14.59
C ARG A 164 -15.73 11.02 -14.58
N HIS A 165 -16.96 10.55 -14.34
CA HIS A 165 -18.20 11.34 -14.49
C HIS A 165 -18.91 11.72 -13.19
N HIS A 166 -18.50 11.22 -12.03
CA HIS A 166 -19.02 11.71 -10.73
C HIS A 166 -17.85 12.14 -9.85
N ARG A 167 -17.54 13.44 -9.94
CA ARG A 167 -16.78 14.16 -8.92
C ARG A 167 -17.72 14.41 -7.73
N ASP A 168 -18.02 13.36 -6.97
CA ASP A 168 -18.35 13.63 -5.58
C ASP A 168 -17.02 14.03 -4.93
N GLY A 169 -16.92 15.31 -4.56
CA GLY A 169 -15.74 15.87 -3.95
C GLY A 169 -15.41 15.25 -2.59
N LEU A 170 -14.67 16.00 -1.76
CA LEU A 170 -14.28 15.65 -0.39
C LEU A 170 -15.46 15.58 0.61
N GLU A 171 -16.68 15.31 0.17
CA GLU A 171 -17.90 15.30 1.00
C GLU A 171 -18.54 13.90 1.14
N GLY A 172 -18.03 12.87 0.45
CA GLY A 172 -18.53 11.48 0.55
C GLY A 172 -17.80 10.61 1.59
N LYS A 173 -18.15 9.32 1.71
CA LYS A 173 -17.48 8.32 2.60
C LYS A 173 -15.94 8.28 2.48
N HIS A 174 -15.39 8.76 1.37
CA HIS A 174 -13.95 8.90 1.14
C HIS A 174 -13.30 10.03 1.97
N SER A 175 -14.04 11.08 2.31
CA SER A 175 -13.55 12.15 3.18
C SER A 175 -13.31 11.63 4.59
N ALA A 176 -14.20 10.77 5.10
CA ALA A 176 -14.06 10.13 6.41
C ALA A 176 -12.76 9.33 6.54
N LEU A 177 -12.37 8.56 5.51
CA LEU A 177 -11.12 7.77 5.53
C LEU A 177 -9.88 8.66 5.47
N PHE A 178 -9.94 9.78 4.74
CA PHE A 178 -8.89 10.79 4.76
C PHE A 178 -8.77 11.46 6.13
N TYR A 179 -9.89 11.80 6.79
CA TYR A 179 -9.86 12.33 8.16
C TYR A 179 -9.33 11.31 9.16
N ASP A 180 -9.62 10.01 9.00
CA ASP A 180 -9.01 8.95 9.80
C ASP A 180 -7.49 8.90 9.61
N TYR A 181 -7.00 9.01 8.37
CA TYR A 181 -5.57 9.10 8.07
C TYR A 181 -4.92 10.28 8.80
N VAL A 182 -5.48 11.48 8.64
CA VAL A 182 -4.96 12.71 9.23
C VAL A 182 -5.01 12.65 10.76
N ARG A 183 -6.09 12.10 11.34
CA ARG A 183 -6.21 11.88 12.79
C ARG A 183 -5.08 11.00 13.30
N ILE A 184 -4.89 9.83 12.70
CA ILE A 184 -3.84 8.88 13.12
C ILE A 184 -2.47 9.53 12.96
N LEU A 185 -2.21 10.20 11.84
CA LEU A 185 -0.95 10.87 11.59
C LEU A 185 -0.65 11.95 12.65
N ASN A 186 -1.63 12.80 12.96
CA ASN A 186 -1.49 13.84 13.98
C ASN A 186 -1.29 13.25 15.38
N PHE A 187 -1.95 12.13 15.67
CA PHE A 187 -1.76 11.43 16.93
C PHE A 187 -0.34 10.84 17.05
N VAL A 188 0.16 10.17 16.00
CA VAL A 188 1.55 9.67 15.99
C VAL A 188 2.54 10.84 16.15
N LYS A 189 2.29 12.00 15.51
CA LYS A 189 3.08 13.23 15.70
C LYS A 189 3.11 13.69 17.14
N SER A 190 1.94 13.75 17.77
CA SER A 190 1.80 14.16 19.16
C SER A 190 2.50 13.19 20.12
N ALA A 191 2.33 11.89 19.90
CA ALA A 191 2.87 10.85 20.77
C ALA A 191 4.40 10.66 20.66
N MET A 192 5.00 11.03 19.53
CA MET A 192 6.42 10.78 19.24
C MET A 192 7.29 12.04 19.14
N GLY A 193 6.70 13.24 19.01
CA GLY A 193 7.44 14.45 18.62
C GLY A 193 7.84 14.46 17.14
N THR A 194 8.86 15.24 16.77
CA THR A 194 9.28 15.52 15.37
C THR A 194 10.17 14.46 14.70
N GLN A 195 10.27 13.23 15.23
CA GLN A 195 11.32 12.28 14.84
C GLN A 195 10.85 11.12 13.93
N PHE A 196 10.05 11.37 12.89
CA PHE A 196 9.67 10.35 11.89
C PHE A 196 9.30 10.94 10.52
N ILE A 197 9.24 10.07 9.50
CA ILE A 197 8.97 10.44 8.10
C ILE A 197 7.55 10.02 7.71
N VAL A 198 6.90 10.86 6.88
CA VAL A 198 5.53 10.66 6.39
C VAL A 198 5.57 10.60 4.86
N CYS A 199 4.99 9.56 4.26
CA CYS A 199 4.89 9.37 2.81
C CYS A 199 3.47 9.06 2.36
#